data_AF-A0A524HHD6-F1
#
_entry.id   AF-A0A524HHD6-F1
#
_cell.length_a   1.000
_cell.length_b   1.000
_cell.length_c   1.000
_cell.angle_alpha   90.00
_cell.angle_beta   90.00
_cell.angle_gamma   90.00
#
_symmetry.space_group_name_H-M   'P 1'
#
loop_
_entity.id
_entity.type
_entity.pdbx_description
1 polymer ?
#
loop_
_entity_poly.entity_id
_entity_poly.type
_entity_poly.pdbx_seq_one_letter_code
_entity_poly.pdbx_strand_id
1 'polypeptide(L)'
;FTTNFGLGDVRITTRVDENFLNTALFGTLHEAGHAIYEQGVARELDRTPLGSGASLAMHESQSRMYENLLGRSYDFWVHFYPRLQDSFKTQLGNVDLDTFYKGINKVEPSLIRVEADEATYNLHIMLRLELEIELMEDSLKVADLPAAWNDRMQDYLGVVPPNDADGVLQDVHWSGGTMGYFPTYALGNLVSNQLWEIINQNIPKLSDQIQNGNFAELLAWLRENVHRHGAKFKPQDLVKRIVGSPISPDAYLKYLNDKFGAIYQL
;
A
#
# COMPACT_ATOMS: atom_id res chain seq x y z
N PHE A 1 10.26 5.09 4.84
CA PHE A 1 9.35 5.47 5.94
C PHE A 1 8.98 6.93 5.82
N THR A 2 7.86 7.31 6.44
CA THR A 2 7.37 8.70 6.56
C THR A 2 7.36 9.10 8.02
N THR A 3 7.77 10.33 8.31
CA THR A 3 7.73 10.89 9.67
C THR A 3 7.24 12.33 9.63
N ASN A 4 6.44 12.71 10.61
CA ASN A 4 5.86 14.04 10.75
C ASN A 4 6.41 14.73 12.01
N PHE A 5 6.98 15.93 11.87
CA PHE A 5 7.42 16.80 12.98
C PHE A 5 6.45 17.97 13.26
N GLY A 6 5.45 18.14 12.39
CA GLY A 6 4.38 19.13 12.41
C GLY A 6 3.81 19.33 11.00
N LEU A 7 2.65 19.98 10.85
CA LEU A 7 1.96 20.12 9.55
C LEU A 7 2.81 20.72 8.40
N GLY A 8 3.88 21.44 8.71
CA GLY A 8 4.81 22.02 7.73
C GLY A 8 6.10 21.23 7.50
N ASP A 9 6.34 20.14 8.23
CA ASP A 9 7.56 19.33 8.16
C ASP A 9 7.22 17.84 8.22
N VAL A 10 6.85 17.31 7.06
CA VAL A 10 6.58 15.89 6.83
C VAL A 10 7.64 15.35 5.87
N ARG A 11 8.45 14.41 6.34
CA ARG A 11 9.63 13.90 5.63
C ARG A 11 9.41 12.45 5.21
N ILE A 12 9.91 12.12 4.03
CA ILE A 12 9.92 10.77 3.49
C ILE A 12 11.34 10.30 3.25
N THR A 13 11.55 9.00 3.35
CA THR A 13 12.79 8.33 2.97
C THR A 13 12.49 7.19 2.00
N THR A 14 13.42 6.90 1.11
CA THR A 14 13.34 5.74 0.20
C THR A 14 14.65 4.97 0.25
N ARG A 15 14.61 3.71 -0.19
CA ARG A 15 15.79 2.86 -0.37
C ARG A 15 16.07 2.71 -1.85
N VAL A 16 17.32 2.93 -2.25
CA VAL A 16 17.76 2.74 -3.63
C VAL A 16 18.47 1.40 -3.76
N ASP A 17 18.09 0.65 -4.81
CA ASP A 17 18.81 -0.52 -5.29
C ASP A 17 19.15 -0.28 -6.76
N GLU A 18 20.43 -0.26 -7.11
CA GLU A 18 20.90 -0.02 -8.47
C GLU A 18 20.45 -1.11 -9.45
N ASN A 19 20.10 -2.30 -8.94
CA ASN A 19 19.68 -3.44 -9.73
C ASN A 19 18.16 -3.65 -9.73
N PHE A 20 17.40 -2.87 -8.95
CA PHE A 20 15.95 -3.02 -8.87
C PHE A 20 15.21 -1.69 -8.70
N LEU A 21 14.68 -1.17 -9.82
CA LEU A 21 14.00 0.12 -9.90
C LEU A 21 12.80 0.23 -8.95
N ASN A 22 12.05 -0.87 -8.79
CA ASN A 22 10.79 -0.88 -8.06
C ASN A 22 10.95 -0.42 -6.60
N THR A 23 12.05 -0.83 -5.94
CA THR A 23 12.33 -0.49 -4.54
C THR A 23 12.33 1.00 -4.30
N ALA A 24 13.06 1.75 -5.12
CA ALA A 24 13.16 3.19 -4.98
C ALA A 24 11.88 3.89 -5.41
N LEU A 25 11.34 3.50 -6.57
CA LEU A 25 10.23 4.20 -7.20
C LEU A 25 8.92 4.00 -6.43
N PHE A 26 8.47 2.76 -6.25
CA PHE A 26 7.22 2.47 -5.57
C PHE A 26 7.34 2.71 -4.06
N GLY A 27 8.52 2.48 -3.48
CA GLY A 27 8.81 2.92 -2.11
C GLY A 27 8.62 4.44 -1.95
N THR A 28 9.09 5.24 -2.89
CA THR A 28 8.89 6.70 -2.83
C THR A 28 7.41 7.08 -2.97
N LEU A 29 6.67 6.46 -3.90
CA LEU A 29 5.24 6.73 -4.07
C LEU A 29 4.42 6.34 -2.84
N HIS A 30 4.76 5.21 -2.22
CA HIS A 30 4.16 4.74 -0.99
C HIS A 30 4.32 5.78 0.13
N GLU A 31 5.56 6.19 0.40
CA GLU A 31 5.85 7.16 1.45
C GLU A 31 5.31 8.56 1.11
N ALA A 32 5.30 8.93 -0.17
CA ALA A 32 4.65 10.16 -0.60
C ALA A 32 3.14 10.14 -0.29
N GLY A 33 2.44 9.01 -0.49
CA GLY A 33 1.02 8.91 -0.15
C GLY A 33 0.74 9.12 1.33
N HIS A 34 1.58 8.52 2.19
CA HIS A 34 1.59 8.80 3.63
C HIS A 34 1.80 10.29 3.93
N ALA A 35 2.85 10.90 3.36
CA ALA A 35 3.18 12.29 3.62
C ALA A 35 2.11 13.26 3.11
N ILE A 36 1.53 12.95 1.95
CA ILE A 36 0.43 13.72 1.37
C ILE A 36 -0.73 13.73 2.36
N TYR A 37 -1.11 12.61 2.97
CA TYR A 37 -2.18 12.58 3.98
C TYR A 37 -1.91 13.54 5.14
N GLU A 38 -0.74 13.42 5.77
CA GLU A 38 -0.35 14.25 6.91
C GLU A 38 -0.31 15.75 6.57
N GLN A 39 0.18 16.10 5.38
CA GLN A 39 0.16 17.47 4.87
C GLN A 39 -1.25 18.02 4.60
N GLY A 40 -2.28 17.16 4.58
CA GLY A 40 -3.69 17.53 4.39
C GLY A 40 -4.49 17.68 5.65
N VAL A 41 -3.88 17.29 6.77
CA VAL A 41 -4.01 17.91 8.09
C VAL A 41 -4.69 19.29 8.09
N ALA A 42 -5.98 19.46 8.44
CA ALA A 42 -6.54 20.80 8.59
C ALA A 42 -5.72 21.60 9.63
N ARG A 43 -5.32 22.83 9.27
CA ARG A 43 -4.42 23.64 10.10
C ARG A 43 -5.01 23.96 11.47
N GLU A 44 -6.34 24.04 11.56
CA GLU A 44 -7.05 24.28 12.82
C GLU A 44 -6.93 23.11 13.80
N LEU A 45 -6.51 21.92 13.33
CA LEU A 45 -6.28 20.74 14.15
C LEU A 45 -4.80 20.60 14.57
N ASP A 46 -3.91 21.48 14.10
CA ASP A 46 -2.49 21.42 14.43
C ASP A 46 -2.27 21.44 15.95
N ARG A 47 -1.34 20.62 16.43
CA ARG A 47 -1.01 20.47 17.86
C ARG A 47 -2.20 20.09 18.76
N THR A 48 -3.23 19.48 18.18
CA THR A 48 -4.31 18.80 18.92
C THR A 48 -4.18 17.28 18.76
N PRO A 49 -4.83 16.48 19.61
CA PRO A 49 -4.93 15.03 19.39
C PRO A 49 -5.57 14.63 18.05
N LEU A 50 -6.18 15.57 17.32
CA LEU A 50 -6.81 15.34 16.03
C LEU A 50 -5.89 15.67 14.84
N GLY A 51 -4.73 16.27 15.08
CA GLY A 51 -3.83 16.82 14.04
C GLY A 51 -2.95 15.80 13.32
N SER A 52 -3.41 14.55 13.19
CA SER A 52 -2.72 13.46 12.49
C SER A 52 -3.72 12.50 11.85
N GLY A 53 -3.26 11.52 11.07
CA GLY A 53 -4.14 10.51 10.48
C GLY A 53 -4.99 9.74 11.50
N ALA A 54 -6.20 9.34 11.08
CA ALA A 54 -7.19 8.72 11.98
C ALA A 54 -6.81 7.32 12.50
N SER A 55 -5.99 6.58 11.75
CA SER A 55 -5.43 5.28 12.15
C SER A 55 -4.35 4.84 11.17
N LEU A 56 -3.59 3.81 11.54
CA LEU A 56 -2.61 3.16 10.66
C LEU A 56 -3.27 2.64 9.37
N ALA A 57 -4.46 2.05 9.43
CA ALA A 57 -5.18 1.58 8.25
C ALA A 57 -5.58 2.72 7.31
N MET A 58 -6.05 3.85 7.85
CA MET A 58 -6.33 5.04 7.03
C MET A 58 -5.02 5.57 6.43
N HIS A 59 -3.93 5.59 7.19
CA HIS A 59 -2.63 6.06 6.72
C HIS A 59 -2.10 5.18 5.58
N GLU A 60 -2.18 3.87 5.73
CA GLU A 60 -1.82 2.87 4.72
C GLU A 60 -2.71 2.93 3.49
N SER A 61 -4.00 3.24 3.66
CA SER A 61 -4.88 3.39 2.50
C SER A 61 -4.40 4.49 1.54
N GLN A 62 -3.79 5.55 2.07
CA GLN A 62 -3.26 6.64 1.27
C GLN A 62 -1.95 6.21 0.60
N SER A 63 -1.02 5.57 1.30
CA SER A 63 0.21 5.07 0.68
C SER A 63 -0.07 4.08 -0.44
N ARG A 64 -0.95 3.10 -0.20
CA ARG A 64 -1.34 2.09 -1.19
C ARG A 64 -2.11 2.66 -2.38
N MET A 65 -2.89 3.71 -2.17
CA MET A 65 -3.55 4.40 -3.29
C MET A 65 -2.51 5.04 -4.23
N TYR A 66 -1.54 5.77 -3.69
CA TYR A 66 -0.51 6.41 -4.51
C TYR A 66 0.49 5.40 -5.10
N GLU A 67 0.86 4.36 -4.35
CA GLU A 67 1.76 3.31 -4.81
C GLU A 67 1.12 2.45 -5.91
N ASN A 68 -0.06 1.88 -5.64
CA ASN A 68 -0.62 0.80 -6.45
C ASN A 68 -1.72 1.30 -7.38
N LEU A 69 -2.78 1.90 -6.84
CA LEU A 69 -3.95 2.32 -7.62
C LEU A 69 -3.60 3.43 -8.61
N LEU A 70 -2.65 4.29 -8.25
CA LEU A 70 -2.10 5.31 -9.13
C LEU A 70 -0.78 4.83 -9.76
N GLY A 71 0.27 4.62 -8.95
CA GLY A 71 1.64 4.38 -9.43
C GLY A 71 1.82 3.11 -10.26
N ARG A 72 1.01 2.08 -10.05
CA ARG A 72 1.03 0.83 -10.85
C ARG A 72 -0.14 0.74 -11.84
N SER A 73 -0.85 1.83 -12.08
CA SER A 73 -1.90 1.90 -13.12
C SER A 73 -1.29 2.11 -14.50
N TYR A 74 -1.98 1.65 -15.54
CA TYR A 74 -1.57 1.89 -16.93
C TYR A 74 -1.59 3.40 -17.24
N ASP A 75 -2.65 4.09 -16.80
CA ASP A 75 -2.86 5.53 -17.05
C ASP A 75 -1.71 6.39 -16.54
N PHE A 76 -1.15 6.08 -15.37
CA PHE A 76 0.01 6.80 -14.82
C PHE A 76 1.21 6.68 -15.76
N TRP A 77 1.42 5.49 -16.32
CA TRP A 77 2.56 5.22 -17.17
C TRP A 77 2.39 5.74 -18.61
N VAL A 78 1.16 5.94 -19.10
CA VAL A 78 0.93 6.70 -20.34
C VAL A 78 1.62 8.08 -20.27
N HIS A 79 1.57 8.74 -19.11
CA HIS A 79 2.22 10.04 -18.91
C HIS A 79 3.73 9.93 -18.63
N PHE A 80 4.11 9.09 -17.67
CA PHE A 80 5.47 9.12 -17.11
C PHE A 80 6.47 8.19 -17.80
N TYR A 81 6.01 7.16 -18.52
CA TYR A 81 6.90 6.19 -19.14
C TYR A 81 7.88 6.79 -20.14
N PRO A 82 7.48 7.74 -21.03
CA PRO A 82 8.43 8.39 -21.93
C PRO A 82 9.59 9.09 -21.19
N ARG A 83 9.32 9.71 -20.03
CA ARG A 83 10.36 10.35 -19.21
C ARG A 83 11.27 9.32 -18.53
N LEU A 84 10.70 8.21 -18.08
CA LEU A 84 11.47 7.11 -17.51
C LEU A 84 12.40 6.48 -18.56
N GLN A 85 11.89 6.21 -19.76
CA GLN A 85 12.70 5.71 -20.87
C GLN A 85 13.82 6.67 -21.26
N ASP A 86 13.57 7.98 -21.28
CA ASP A 86 14.61 8.98 -21.58
C ASP A 86 15.72 9.00 -20.50
N SER A 87 15.38 8.70 -19.25
CA SER A 87 16.35 8.60 -18.14
C SER A 87 17.13 7.29 -18.15
N PHE A 88 16.51 6.19 -18.62
CA PHE A 88 17.08 4.83 -18.61
C PHE A 88 17.12 4.23 -20.02
N LYS A 89 17.65 4.98 -21.00
CA LYS A 89 17.64 4.58 -22.43
C LYS A 89 18.23 3.21 -22.69
N THR A 90 19.34 2.89 -22.03
CA THR A 90 20.02 1.60 -22.23
C THR A 90 19.17 0.43 -21.74
N GLN A 91 18.45 0.60 -20.64
CA GLN A 91 17.67 -0.44 -19.98
C GLN A 91 16.25 -0.57 -20.56
N LEU A 92 15.61 0.55 -20.93
CA LEU A 92 14.20 0.61 -21.29
C LEU A 92 13.92 1.09 -22.72
N GLY A 93 14.92 1.50 -23.49
CA GLY A 93 14.72 2.12 -24.81
C GLY A 93 14.06 1.22 -25.86
N ASN A 94 14.16 -0.11 -25.69
CA ASN A 94 13.52 -1.10 -26.56
C ASN A 94 12.34 -1.82 -25.89
N VAL A 95 11.90 -1.35 -24.72
CA VAL A 95 10.76 -1.92 -23.99
C VAL A 95 9.55 -1.04 -24.28
N ASP A 96 8.44 -1.62 -24.73
CA ASP A 96 7.20 -0.86 -24.90
C ASP A 96 6.43 -0.71 -23.57
N LEU A 97 5.46 0.19 -23.55
CA LEU A 97 4.68 0.51 -22.36
C LEU A 97 3.90 -0.70 -21.81
N ASP A 98 3.32 -1.53 -22.68
CA ASP A 98 2.55 -2.70 -22.24
C ASP A 98 3.46 -3.74 -21.58
N THR A 99 4.62 -4.01 -22.19
CA THR A 99 5.65 -4.88 -21.61
C THR A 99 6.12 -4.35 -20.24
N PHE A 100 6.40 -3.04 -20.14
CA PHE A 100 6.79 -2.43 -18.87
C PHE A 100 5.68 -2.52 -17.81
N TYR A 101 4.44 -2.20 -18.18
CA TYR A 101 3.27 -2.25 -17.31
C TYR A 101 3.04 -3.66 -16.73
N LYS A 102 3.19 -4.70 -17.57
CA LYS A 102 3.14 -6.10 -17.12
C LYS A 102 4.29 -6.42 -16.18
N GLY A 103 5.50 -5.94 -16.48
CA GLY A 103 6.70 -6.17 -15.66
C GLY A 103 6.59 -5.61 -14.24
N ILE A 104 6.05 -4.40 -14.06
CA ILE A 104 5.87 -3.79 -12.73
C ILE A 104 4.69 -4.38 -11.93
N ASN A 105 3.84 -5.17 -12.59
CA ASN A 105 2.69 -5.86 -12.02
C ASN A 105 2.86 -7.38 -12.06
N LYS A 106 4.10 -7.86 -12.05
CA LYS A 106 4.40 -9.29 -11.91
C LYS A 106 3.85 -9.80 -10.56
N VAL A 107 3.20 -10.96 -10.60
CA VAL A 107 2.68 -11.68 -9.43
C VAL A 107 3.47 -12.96 -9.28
N GLU A 108 4.04 -13.17 -8.10
CA GLU A 108 4.84 -14.35 -7.79
C GLU A 108 4.90 -14.54 -6.27
N PRO A 109 4.63 -15.75 -5.75
CA PRO A 109 4.86 -16.02 -4.34
C PRO A 109 6.33 -15.79 -3.98
N SER A 110 6.57 -14.98 -2.96
CA SER A 110 7.91 -14.57 -2.54
C SER A 110 8.07 -14.65 -1.02
N LEU A 111 9.29 -14.47 -0.52
CA LEU A 111 9.59 -14.59 0.91
C LEU A 111 9.37 -13.28 1.68
N ILE A 112 9.73 -12.15 1.06
CA ILE A 112 9.88 -10.85 1.72
C ILE A 112 8.61 -10.02 1.54
N ARG A 113 7.88 -9.82 2.64
CA ARG A 113 6.58 -9.10 2.63
C ARG A 113 6.65 -7.72 1.99
N VAL A 114 7.70 -6.95 2.28
CA VAL A 114 7.83 -5.56 1.75
C VAL A 114 8.09 -5.51 0.24
N GLU A 115 8.44 -6.64 -0.37
CA GLU A 115 8.70 -6.80 -1.81
C GLU A 115 7.59 -7.59 -2.52
N ALA A 116 6.61 -8.12 -1.78
CA ALA A 116 5.51 -8.91 -2.31
C ALA A 116 4.57 -8.08 -3.21
N ASP A 117 4.00 -8.75 -4.21
CA ASP A 117 3.08 -8.14 -5.17
C ASP A 117 1.67 -7.91 -4.59
N GLU A 118 0.84 -7.16 -5.33
CA GLU A 118 -0.49 -6.75 -4.86
C GLU A 118 -1.45 -7.92 -4.57
N ALA A 119 -1.26 -9.09 -5.19
CA ALA A 119 -2.11 -10.25 -5.04
C ALA A 119 -1.64 -11.17 -3.90
N THR A 120 -0.34 -11.26 -3.65
CA THR A 120 0.24 -12.13 -2.61
C THR A 120 0.47 -11.42 -1.28
N TYR A 121 0.61 -10.09 -1.27
CA TYR A 121 0.96 -9.29 -0.08
C TYR A 121 0.07 -9.57 1.15
N ASN A 122 -1.25 -9.65 0.96
CA ASN A 122 -2.17 -9.87 2.09
C ASN A 122 -2.03 -11.25 2.72
N LEU A 123 -1.50 -12.26 2.01
CA LEU A 123 -1.21 -13.59 2.57
C LEU A 123 -0.08 -13.53 3.60
N HIS A 124 0.94 -12.69 3.36
CA HIS A 124 1.98 -12.42 4.35
C HIS A 124 1.41 -11.77 5.62
N ILE A 125 0.38 -10.93 5.48
CA ILE A 125 -0.30 -10.29 6.61
C ILE A 125 -1.15 -11.30 7.39
N MET A 126 -1.91 -12.16 6.68
CA MET A 126 -2.73 -13.20 7.29
C MET A 126 -1.88 -14.15 8.15
N LEU A 127 -0.75 -14.62 7.60
CA LEU A 127 0.21 -15.44 8.34
C LEU A 127 0.63 -14.78 9.66
N ARG A 128 1.00 -13.50 9.63
CA ARG A 128 1.46 -12.79 10.84
C ARG A 128 0.35 -12.59 11.84
N LEU A 129 -0.85 -12.24 11.38
CA LEU A 129 -2.03 -12.09 12.24
C LEU A 129 -2.35 -13.38 12.98
N GLU A 130 -2.33 -14.51 12.28
CA GLU A 130 -2.67 -15.79 12.89
C GLU A 130 -1.61 -16.24 13.89
N LEU A 131 -0.32 -16.07 13.57
CA LEU A 131 0.76 -16.31 14.53
C LEU A 131 0.67 -15.37 15.74
N GLU A 132 0.30 -14.10 15.55
CA GLU A 132 0.08 -13.17 16.66
C GLU A 132 -1.07 -13.62 17.57
N ILE A 133 -2.19 -14.09 17.01
CA ILE A 133 -3.32 -14.63 17.78
C ILE A 133 -2.86 -15.84 18.58
N GLU A 134 -2.19 -16.80 17.95
CA GLU A 134 -1.72 -18.03 18.60
C GLU A 134 -0.71 -17.75 19.72
N LEU A 135 0.17 -16.76 19.54
CA LEU A 135 1.10 -16.29 20.58
C LEU A 135 0.35 -15.64 21.76
N MET A 136 -0.68 -14.84 21.49
CA MET A 136 -1.46 -14.14 22.53
C MET A 136 -2.40 -15.07 23.30
N GLU A 137 -2.86 -16.13 22.65
CA GLU A 137 -3.68 -17.19 23.27
C GLU A 137 -2.84 -18.25 23.99
N ASP A 138 -1.51 -18.13 23.95
CA ASP A 138 -0.53 -19.10 24.51
C ASP A 138 -0.67 -20.52 23.89
N SER A 139 -1.27 -20.62 22.70
CA SER A 139 -1.38 -21.86 21.93
C SER A 139 -0.14 -22.14 21.08
N LEU A 140 0.68 -21.11 20.81
CA LEU A 140 2.00 -21.21 20.18
C LEU A 140 3.07 -20.64 21.11
N LYS A 141 4.15 -21.38 21.33
CA LYS A 141 5.30 -20.88 22.09
C LYS A 141 6.26 -20.14 21.16
N VAL A 142 6.90 -19.08 21.67
CA VAL A 142 7.90 -18.31 20.92
C VAL A 142 9.03 -19.19 20.36
N ALA A 143 9.45 -20.23 21.07
CA ALA A 143 10.50 -21.15 20.62
C ALA A 143 10.10 -21.96 19.36
N ASP A 144 8.81 -22.15 19.13
CA ASP A 144 8.26 -22.92 18.01
C ASP A 144 7.89 -22.01 16.81
N LEU A 145 7.99 -20.69 16.99
CA LEU A 145 7.62 -19.69 15.99
C LEU A 145 8.37 -19.81 14.65
N PRO A 146 9.67 -20.16 14.60
CA PRO A 146 10.36 -20.38 13.32
C PRO A 146 9.75 -21.53 12.49
N ALA A 147 9.37 -22.63 13.15
CA ALA A 147 8.74 -23.76 12.48
C ALA A 147 7.32 -23.42 12.02
N ALA A 148 6.51 -22.82 12.91
CA ALA A 148 5.16 -22.39 12.57
C ALA A 148 5.14 -21.37 11.42
N TRP A 149 6.12 -20.46 11.38
CA TRP A 149 6.30 -19.54 10.26
C TRP A 149 6.52 -20.27 8.94
N ASN A 150 7.43 -21.24 8.91
CA ASN A 150 7.75 -22.00 7.71
C ASN A 150 6.55 -22.80 7.20
N ASP A 151 5.79 -23.42 8.11
CA ASP A 151 4.56 -24.14 7.77
C ASP A 151 3.53 -23.20 7.14
N ARG A 152 3.28 -22.02 7.74
CA ARG A 152 2.33 -21.05 7.17
C ARG A 152 2.79 -20.44 5.85
N MET A 153 4.10 -20.21 5.67
CA MET A 153 4.64 -19.73 4.38
C MET A 153 4.42 -20.78 3.29
N GLN A 154 4.61 -22.07 3.62
CA GLN A 154 4.35 -23.18 2.69
C GLN A 154 2.85 -23.29 2.36
N ASP A 155 1.97 -23.18 3.35
CA ASP A 155 0.53 -23.33 3.17
C ASP A 155 -0.09 -22.18 2.36
N TYR A 156 0.33 -20.94 2.63
CA TYR A 156 -0.28 -19.75 2.00
C TYR A 156 0.41 -19.34 0.70
N LEU A 157 1.73 -19.42 0.65
CA LEU A 157 2.52 -18.91 -0.47
C LEU A 157 3.24 -20.03 -1.25
N GLY A 158 3.25 -21.27 -0.75
CA GLY A 158 3.92 -22.37 -1.44
C GLY A 158 5.46 -22.32 -1.37
N VAL A 159 6.03 -21.47 -0.52
CA VAL A 159 7.49 -21.24 -0.39
C VAL A 159 7.93 -21.35 1.05
N VAL A 160 9.17 -21.78 1.28
CA VAL A 160 9.77 -21.89 2.61
C VAL A 160 11.07 -21.08 2.66
N PRO A 161 11.25 -20.18 3.65
CA PRO A 161 12.50 -19.45 3.83
C PRO A 161 13.69 -20.40 4.07
N PRO A 162 14.86 -20.15 3.46
CA PRO A 162 16.04 -21.00 3.65
C PRO A 162 16.70 -20.83 5.03
N ASN A 163 16.37 -19.74 5.75
CA ASN A 163 16.90 -19.40 7.06
C ASN A 163 15.95 -18.42 7.78
N ASP A 164 16.14 -18.24 9.08
CA ASP A 164 15.27 -17.38 9.90
C ASP A 164 15.38 -15.89 9.57
N ALA A 165 16.50 -15.43 8.99
CA ALA A 165 16.68 -14.02 8.59
C ALA A 165 15.73 -13.63 7.44
N ASP A 166 15.53 -14.53 6.48
CA ASP A 166 14.53 -14.39 5.41
C ASP A 166 13.13 -14.90 5.85
N GLY A 167 13.06 -15.56 7.01
CA GLY A 167 11.84 -16.09 7.60
C GLY A 167 11.30 -15.20 8.72
N VAL A 168 11.13 -15.78 9.89
CA VAL A 168 10.51 -15.15 11.07
C VAL A 168 11.16 -13.84 11.53
N LEU A 169 12.45 -13.62 11.22
CA LEU A 169 13.20 -12.41 11.59
C LEU A 169 13.18 -11.32 10.51
N GLN A 170 12.47 -11.51 9.39
CA GLN A 170 12.48 -10.57 8.26
C GLN A 170 11.88 -9.19 8.61
N ASP A 171 11.03 -9.12 9.64
CA ASP A 171 10.31 -7.92 10.05
C ASP A 171 10.67 -7.48 11.47
N VAL A 172 10.85 -6.17 11.65
CA VAL A 172 11.25 -5.57 12.94
C VAL A 172 10.09 -5.50 13.96
N HIS A 173 8.84 -5.63 13.51
CA HIS A 173 7.64 -5.28 14.27
C HIS A 173 7.56 -5.95 15.66
N TRP A 174 7.76 -7.26 15.73
CA TRP A 174 7.69 -8.00 17.00
C TRP A 174 8.85 -7.64 17.93
N SER A 175 10.05 -7.44 17.40
CA SER A 175 11.21 -6.97 18.18
C SER A 175 11.00 -5.55 18.73
N GLY A 176 10.21 -4.72 18.03
CA GLY A 176 9.79 -3.39 18.47
C GLY A 176 8.54 -3.38 19.36
N GLY A 177 7.98 -4.54 19.70
CA GLY A 177 6.80 -4.67 20.56
C GLY A 177 5.46 -4.32 19.88
N THR A 178 5.42 -4.24 18.55
CA THR A 178 4.22 -3.84 17.78
C THR A 178 3.35 -5.04 17.38
N MET A 179 2.77 -5.71 18.36
CA MET A 179 1.78 -6.79 18.16
C MET A 179 0.41 -6.21 17.78
N GLY A 180 -0.32 -6.88 16.87
CA GLY A 180 -1.60 -6.40 16.34
C GLY A 180 -1.47 -5.28 15.31
N TYR A 181 -0.24 -4.99 14.86
CA TYR A 181 0.05 -3.95 13.89
C TYR A 181 -0.18 -4.44 12.45
N PHE A 182 0.27 -5.65 12.10
CA PHE A 182 0.21 -6.13 10.71
C PHE A 182 -1.17 -6.09 10.05
N PRO A 183 -2.29 -6.40 10.74
CA PRO A 183 -3.62 -6.31 10.15
C PRO A 183 -3.96 -4.94 9.58
N THR A 184 -3.32 -3.86 10.06
CA THR A 184 -3.57 -2.52 9.54
C THR A 184 -3.06 -2.35 8.11
N TYR A 185 -2.06 -3.12 7.68
CA TYR A 185 -1.59 -3.10 6.29
C TYR A 185 -2.66 -3.66 5.33
N ALA A 186 -3.24 -4.80 5.66
CA ALA A 186 -4.31 -5.40 4.86
C ALA A 186 -5.56 -4.51 4.85
N LEU A 187 -5.94 -3.93 5.99
CA LEU A 187 -7.03 -2.94 6.05
C LEU A 187 -6.76 -1.73 5.16
N GLY A 188 -5.50 -1.27 5.08
CA GLY A 188 -5.09 -0.21 4.15
C GLY A 188 -5.42 -0.53 2.70
N ASN A 189 -5.13 -1.75 2.24
CA ASN A 189 -5.50 -2.22 0.89
C ASN A 189 -7.01 -2.25 0.66
N LEU A 190 -7.81 -2.65 1.66
CA LEU A 190 -9.27 -2.67 1.53
C LEU A 190 -9.84 -1.25 1.45
N VAL A 191 -9.43 -0.39 2.37
CA VAL A 191 -9.90 0.99 2.44
C VAL A 191 -9.48 1.78 1.21
N SER A 192 -8.25 1.61 0.70
CA SER A 192 -7.79 2.32 -0.49
C SER A 192 -8.68 2.04 -1.70
N ASN A 193 -9.07 0.77 -1.89
CA ASN A 193 -9.92 0.35 -3.00
C ASN A 193 -11.37 0.82 -2.85
N GLN A 194 -11.95 0.74 -1.64
CA GLN A 194 -13.28 1.30 -1.40
C GLN A 194 -13.34 2.81 -1.65
N LEU A 195 -12.31 3.56 -1.21
CA LEU A 195 -12.20 4.99 -1.51
C LEU A 195 -12.05 5.22 -3.02
N TRP A 196 -11.24 4.41 -3.70
CA TRP A 196 -10.98 4.54 -5.13
C TRP A 196 -12.23 4.34 -5.98
N GLU A 197 -13.12 3.40 -5.63
CA GLU A 197 -14.40 3.24 -6.32
C GLU A 197 -15.24 4.53 -6.26
N ILE A 198 -15.35 5.15 -5.08
CA ILE A 198 -16.10 6.40 -4.89
C ILE A 198 -15.41 7.58 -5.59
N ILE A 199 -14.08 7.62 -5.58
CA ILE A 199 -13.29 8.62 -6.29
C ILE A 199 -13.59 8.57 -7.79
N ASN A 200 -13.58 7.38 -8.40
CA ASN A 200 -13.86 7.22 -9.84
C ASN A 200 -15.31 7.59 -10.20
N GLN A 201 -16.27 7.35 -9.30
CA GLN A 201 -17.65 7.80 -9.48
C GLN A 201 -17.78 9.32 -9.41
N ASN A 202 -17.08 9.97 -8.48
CA ASN A 202 -17.13 11.42 -8.28
C ASN A 202 -16.31 12.20 -9.29
N ILE A 203 -15.27 11.59 -9.87
CA ILE A 203 -14.37 12.20 -10.86
C ILE A 203 -14.38 11.34 -12.14
N PRO A 204 -15.44 11.41 -12.98
CA PRO A 204 -15.55 10.54 -14.16
C PRO A 204 -14.42 10.66 -15.18
N LYS A 205 -13.66 11.76 -15.16
CA LYS A 205 -12.52 12.03 -16.05
C LYS A 205 -11.16 11.73 -15.42
N LEU A 206 -11.12 11.03 -14.29
CA LEU A 206 -9.88 10.82 -13.54
C LEU A 206 -8.81 10.11 -14.37
N SER A 207 -9.18 9.07 -15.12
CA SER A 207 -8.27 8.35 -16.03
C SER A 207 -7.59 9.30 -17.03
N ASP A 208 -8.37 10.11 -17.76
CA ASP A 208 -7.85 11.12 -18.69
C ASP A 208 -6.92 12.13 -17.99
N GLN A 209 -7.27 12.56 -16.77
CA GLN A 209 -6.44 13.49 -16.00
C GLN A 209 -5.09 12.87 -15.62
N ILE A 210 -5.09 11.61 -15.18
CA ILE A 210 -3.87 10.87 -14.82
C ILE A 210 -2.96 10.72 -16.05
N GLN A 211 -3.52 10.35 -17.22
CA GLN A 211 -2.75 10.24 -18.47
C GLN A 211 -2.12 11.57 -18.92
N ASN A 212 -2.70 12.70 -18.49
CA ASN A 212 -2.17 14.04 -18.73
C ASN A 212 -1.29 14.57 -17.59
N GLY A 213 -0.99 13.76 -16.56
CA GLY A 213 -0.18 14.15 -15.42
C GLY A 213 -0.86 15.17 -14.49
N ASN A 214 -2.18 15.25 -14.54
CA ASN A 214 -2.98 16.14 -13.71
C ASN A 214 -3.59 15.38 -12.52
N PHE A 215 -3.15 15.71 -11.31
CA PHE A 215 -3.62 15.09 -10.05
C PHE A 215 -4.39 16.07 -9.16
N ALA A 216 -4.69 17.28 -9.65
CA ALA A 216 -5.23 18.35 -8.82
C ALA A 216 -6.62 18.00 -8.27
N GLU A 217 -7.50 17.44 -9.10
CA GLU A 217 -8.86 17.08 -8.67
C GLU A 217 -8.86 15.89 -7.71
N LEU A 218 -8.04 14.87 -7.97
CA LEU A 218 -7.82 13.75 -7.05
C LEU A 218 -7.34 14.24 -5.68
N LEU A 219 -6.29 15.07 -5.67
CA LEU A 219 -5.74 15.61 -4.42
C LEU A 219 -6.77 16.48 -3.69
N ALA A 220 -7.50 17.34 -4.40
CA ALA A 220 -8.56 18.17 -3.81
C ALA A 220 -9.68 17.32 -3.19
N TRP A 221 -10.09 16.25 -3.87
CA TRP A 221 -11.10 15.33 -3.36
C TRP A 221 -10.61 14.63 -2.09
N LEU A 222 -9.38 14.12 -2.09
CA LEU A 222 -8.80 13.47 -0.91
C LEU A 222 -8.63 14.45 0.25
N ARG A 223 -8.20 15.69 -0.03
CA ARG A 223 -8.09 16.76 0.97
C ARG A 223 -9.42 17.05 1.64
N GLU A 224 -10.49 17.16 0.86
CA GLU A 224 -11.82 17.49 1.38
C GLU A 224 -12.47 16.32 2.13
N ASN A 225 -12.41 15.11 1.58
CA ASN A 225 -13.19 13.99 2.09
C ASN A 225 -12.44 13.16 3.14
N VAL A 226 -11.10 13.15 3.10
CA VAL A 226 -10.26 12.31 3.95
C VAL A 226 -9.33 13.16 4.82
N HIS A 227 -8.46 13.96 4.20
CA HIS A 227 -7.27 14.48 4.89
C HIS A 227 -7.59 15.55 5.93
N ARG A 228 -8.45 16.52 5.58
CA ARG A 228 -8.79 17.64 6.46
C ARG A 228 -9.38 17.24 7.81
N HIS A 229 -9.84 16.00 7.94
CA HIS A 229 -10.48 15.53 9.17
C HIS A 229 -9.47 15.08 10.23
N GLY A 230 -8.22 14.79 9.86
CA GLY A 230 -7.26 14.17 10.77
C GLY A 230 -7.89 13.00 11.52
N ALA A 231 -7.73 12.96 12.85
CA ALA A 231 -8.31 11.93 13.72
C ALA A 231 -9.67 12.31 14.31
N LYS A 232 -10.40 13.26 13.72
CA LYS A 232 -11.73 13.72 14.19
C LYS A 232 -12.77 12.60 14.27
N PHE A 233 -12.72 11.64 13.34
CA PHE A 233 -13.66 10.54 13.25
C PHE A 233 -12.96 9.22 13.57
N LYS A 234 -13.69 8.27 14.17
CA LYS A 234 -13.20 6.89 14.22
C LYS A 234 -13.02 6.38 12.78
N PRO A 235 -12.02 5.53 12.50
CA PRO A 235 -11.71 5.10 11.14
C PRO A 235 -12.91 4.50 10.38
N GLN A 236 -13.67 3.61 11.01
CA GLN A 236 -14.86 3.01 10.38
C GLN A 236 -15.96 4.05 10.11
N ASP A 237 -16.13 5.04 11.00
CA ASP A 237 -17.12 6.10 10.82
C ASP A 237 -16.72 7.02 9.66
N LEU A 238 -15.42 7.32 9.52
CA LEU A 238 -14.89 8.10 8.38
C LEU A 238 -15.12 7.36 7.07
N VAL A 239 -14.73 6.08 6.99
CA VAL A 239 -14.95 5.25 5.81
C VAL A 239 -16.44 5.22 5.46
N LYS A 240 -17.31 4.86 6.42
CA LYS A 240 -18.76 4.80 6.19
C LYS A 240 -19.36 6.12 5.76
N ARG A 241 -18.84 7.25 6.24
CA ARG A 241 -19.29 8.58 5.81
C ARG A 241 -18.98 8.85 4.33
N ILE A 242 -17.86 8.34 3.83
CA ILE A 242 -17.41 8.56 2.46
C ILE A 242 -18.04 7.53 1.50
N VAL A 243 -17.99 6.24 1.86
CA VAL A 243 -18.36 5.13 0.98
C VAL A 243 -19.76 4.58 1.23
N GLY A 244 -20.41 4.97 2.33
CA GLY A 244 -21.78 4.54 2.68
C GLY A 244 -21.87 3.16 3.35
N SER A 245 -20.79 2.38 3.36
CA SER A 245 -20.70 1.02 3.93
C SER A 245 -19.57 0.89 4.95
N PRO A 246 -19.56 -0.15 5.81
CA PRO A 246 -18.36 -0.49 6.58
C PRO A 246 -17.21 -0.94 5.65
N ILE A 247 -16.04 -1.19 6.26
CA ILE A 247 -14.90 -1.77 5.54
C ILE A 247 -15.28 -3.16 5.02
N SER A 248 -15.09 -3.41 3.74
CA SER A 248 -15.41 -4.68 3.06
C SER A 248 -14.29 -5.08 2.09
N PRO A 249 -14.03 -6.38 1.88
CA PRO A 249 -13.05 -6.83 0.89
C PRO A 249 -13.51 -6.67 -0.57
N ASP A 250 -14.80 -6.44 -0.83
CA ASP A 250 -15.40 -6.56 -2.17
C ASP A 250 -14.70 -5.69 -3.23
N ALA A 251 -14.45 -4.41 -2.92
CA ALA A 251 -13.80 -3.46 -3.83
C ALA A 251 -12.36 -3.90 -4.18
N TYR A 252 -11.62 -4.40 -3.18
CA TYR A 252 -10.25 -4.88 -3.37
C TYR A 252 -10.22 -6.15 -4.22
N LEU A 253 -11.10 -7.12 -3.94
CA LEU A 253 -11.18 -8.35 -4.72
C LEU A 253 -11.60 -8.06 -6.17
N LYS A 254 -12.57 -7.16 -6.37
CA LYS A 254 -12.96 -6.71 -7.71
C LYS A 254 -11.77 -6.09 -8.45
N TYR A 255 -11.05 -5.17 -7.82
CA TYR A 255 -9.87 -4.54 -8.40
C TYR A 255 -8.79 -5.56 -8.81
N LEU A 256 -8.46 -6.50 -7.91
CA LEU A 256 -7.48 -7.55 -8.22
C LEU A 256 -7.92 -8.42 -9.40
N ASN A 257 -9.17 -8.88 -9.40
CA ASN A 257 -9.71 -9.73 -10.46
C ASN A 257 -9.71 -9.00 -11.81
N ASP A 258 -10.16 -7.74 -11.85
CA ASP A 258 -10.20 -6.96 -13.08
C ASP A 258 -8.79 -6.70 -13.62
N LYS A 259 -7.88 -6.21 -12.75
CA LYS A 259 -6.51 -5.85 -13.15
C LYS A 259 -5.71 -7.07 -13.58
N PHE A 260 -5.68 -8.11 -12.76
CA PHE A 260 -4.86 -9.29 -13.03
C PHE A 260 -5.50 -10.23 -14.04
N GLY A 261 -6.83 -10.28 -14.15
CA GLY A 261 -7.52 -10.93 -15.26
C GLY A 261 -7.12 -10.31 -16.60
N ALA A 262 -7.04 -8.97 -16.69
CA ALA A 262 -6.59 -8.29 -17.90
C ALA A 262 -5.09 -8.52 -18.20
N ILE A 263 -4.21 -8.45 -17.18
CA ILE A 263 -2.76 -8.63 -17.35
C ILE A 263 -2.39 -10.05 -17.78
N TYR A 264 -3.00 -11.06 -17.13
CA TYR A 264 -2.66 -12.47 -17.31
C TYR A 264 -3.61 -13.25 -18.23
N GLN A 265 -4.68 -12.61 -18.71
CA GLN A 265 -5.69 -13.23 -19.59
C GLN A 265 -6.33 -14.49 -18.97
N LEU A 266 -6.76 -14.35 -17.71
CA LEU A 266 -7.37 -15.43 -16.90
C LEU A 266 -8.88 -15.57 -17.14
#